data_AF-A0A1L9R679-F1
#
_entry.id   AF-A0A1L9R679-F1
#
_cell.length_a   1.000
_cell.length_b   1.000
_cell.length_c   1.000
_cell.angle_alpha   90.00
_cell.angle_beta   90.00
_cell.angle_gamma   90.00
#
_symmetry.space_group_name_H-M   'P 1'
#
loop_
_entity.id
_entity.type
_entity.pdbx_description
1 polymer ?
#
loop_
_entity_poly.entity_id
_entity_poly.type
_entity_poly.pdbx_seq_one_letter_code
_entity_poly.pdbx_strand_id
1 'polypeptide(L)'
;MASMFIHLPWDITASIMCGLTDLQTLHNLIIAVPYLATPLSSYFTTITKDILTESFADPLLTQFLHAIIAARSLCPRGTTELRNFFTYYFLSDGETRPLPRCVLRDPASLEYMVRVLNAVEFYLAYAVRIWGSVRVFHTPLFCKNSPPVSYTPASDSWSDPPTWPRMRRALLRIQLYAELFHQPGDASLSNEPDEWETQASEIKLFWGRYDLVEMRECKCIYIAIALSVGHETYYKKPLTQTKED
;
A
#
# COMPACT_ATOMS: atom_id res chain seq x y z
N MET A 1 31.05 2.08 -19.02
CA MET A 1 29.87 2.94 -18.78
C MET A 1 29.78 3.44 -17.35
N ALA A 2 29.98 2.61 -16.30
CA ALA A 2 29.92 3.06 -14.90
C ALA A 2 30.91 4.20 -14.54
N SER A 3 32.07 4.29 -15.20
CA SER A 3 33.06 5.37 -14.99
C SER A 3 32.58 6.76 -15.41
N MET A 4 31.54 6.86 -16.26
CA MET A 4 31.07 8.14 -16.79
C MET A 4 30.27 8.95 -15.74
N PHE A 5 29.67 8.27 -14.75
CA PHE A 5 28.84 8.91 -13.72
C PHE A 5 29.65 9.48 -12.54
N ILE A 6 30.88 9.01 -12.33
CA ILE A 6 31.70 9.39 -11.17
C ILE A 6 32.08 10.88 -11.22
N HIS A 7 32.16 11.46 -12.41
CA HIS A 7 32.57 12.85 -12.62
C HIS A 7 31.40 13.83 -12.87
N LEU A 8 30.16 13.34 -12.87
CA LEU A 8 29.02 14.22 -13.06
C LEU A 8 28.70 14.97 -11.76
N PRO A 9 28.41 16.28 -11.83
CA PRO A 9 27.83 17.02 -10.72
C PRO A 9 26.57 16.32 -10.18
N TRP A 10 26.34 16.42 -8.88
CA TRP A 10 25.21 15.77 -8.23
C TRP A 10 23.85 16.22 -8.79
N ASP A 11 23.73 17.49 -9.19
CA ASP A 11 22.48 18.01 -9.76
C ASP A 11 22.16 17.40 -11.12
N ILE A 12 23.18 17.18 -11.97
CA ILE A 12 23.01 16.49 -13.26
C ILE A 12 22.60 15.04 -13.04
N THR A 13 23.23 14.40 -12.04
CA THR A 13 22.94 13.02 -11.68
C THR A 13 21.52 12.87 -11.14
N ALA A 14 21.06 13.82 -10.32
CA ALA A 14 19.67 13.89 -9.86
C ALA A 14 18.70 14.12 -11.03
N SER A 15 19.00 15.02 -11.96
CA SER A 15 18.18 15.23 -13.17
C SER A 15 18.08 13.97 -14.03
N ILE A 16 19.16 13.21 -14.19
CA ILE A 16 19.13 11.92 -14.91
C ILE A 16 18.19 10.93 -14.19
N MET A 17 18.27 10.85 -12.85
CA MET A 17 17.40 9.97 -12.07
C MET A 17 15.93 10.42 -12.10
N CYS A 18 15.65 11.72 -12.07
CA CYS A 18 14.30 12.27 -12.22
C CYS A 18 13.69 12.01 -13.61
N GLY A 19 14.52 11.91 -14.65
CA GLY A 19 14.07 11.60 -16.01
C GLY A 19 13.80 10.12 -16.29
N LEU A 20 13.83 9.26 -15.27
CA LEU A 20 13.48 7.85 -15.42
C LEU A 20 11.96 7.66 -15.40
N THR A 21 11.48 6.66 -16.14
CA THR A 21 10.04 6.44 -16.33
C THR A 21 9.39 5.60 -15.24
N ASP A 22 10.17 4.92 -14.40
CA ASP A 22 9.67 4.03 -13.35
C ASP A 22 10.72 3.75 -12.25
N LEU A 23 10.24 3.37 -11.06
CA LEU A 23 11.08 3.13 -9.89
C LEU A 23 11.92 1.84 -9.99
N GLN A 24 11.48 0.85 -10.77
CA GLN A 24 12.25 -0.39 -10.96
C GLN A 24 13.52 -0.12 -11.77
N THR A 25 13.43 0.72 -12.79
CA THR A 25 14.56 1.20 -13.58
C THR A 25 15.53 2.01 -12.71
N LEU A 26 15.01 2.89 -11.84
CA LEU A 26 15.85 3.59 -10.86
C LEU A 26 16.59 2.60 -9.96
N HIS A 27 15.89 1.62 -9.39
CA HIS A 27 16.50 0.61 -8.51
C HIS A 27 17.60 -0.19 -9.23
N ASN A 28 17.35 -0.62 -10.47
CA ASN A 28 18.34 -1.34 -11.27
C ASN A 28 19.57 -0.46 -11.59
N LEU A 29 19.35 0.83 -11.83
CA LEU A 29 20.43 1.80 -12.05
C LEU A 29 21.31 1.95 -10.81
N ILE A 30 20.72 2.04 -9.61
CA ILE A 30 21.46 2.12 -8.34
C ILE A 30 22.28 0.85 -8.09
N ILE A 31 21.74 -0.32 -8.41
CA ILE A 31 22.49 -1.59 -8.32
C ILE A 31 23.68 -1.58 -9.29
N ALA A 32 23.46 -1.16 -10.54
CA ALA A 32 24.50 -1.12 -11.57
C ALA A 32 25.57 -0.06 -11.28
N VAL A 33 25.21 1.04 -10.62
CA VAL A 33 26.10 2.16 -10.30
C VAL A 33 25.93 2.59 -8.83
N PRO A 34 26.53 1.87 -7.86
CA PRO A 34 26.30 2.11 -6.44
C PRO A 34 26.66 3.52 -5.94
N TYR A 35 27.56 4.24 -6.63
CA TYR A 35 27.90 5.63 -6.33
C TYR A 35 26.68 6.56 -6.33
N LEU A 36 25.64 6.21 -7.09
CA LEU A 36 24.38 6.96 -7.18
C LEU A 36 23.52 6.89 -5.89
N ALA A 37 23.85 6.01 -4.94
CA ALA A 37 23.11 5.93 -3.68
C ALA A 37 23.17 7.22 -2.84
N THR A 38 24.29 7.95 -2.90
CA THR A 38 24.47 9.21 -2.18
C THR A 38 23.58 10.34 -2.72
N PRO A 39 23.60 10.65 -4.04
CA PRO A 39 22.68 11.64 -4.59
C PRO A 39 21.23 11.18 -4.49
N LEU A 40 20.93 9.88 -4.63
CA LEU A 40 19.59 9.35 -4.35
C LEU A 40 19.13 9.71 -2.94
N SER A 41 19.95 9.47 -1.92
CA SER A 41 19.57 9.73 -0.52
C SER A 41 19.24 11.21 -0.27
N SER A 42 19.96 12.11 -0.94
CA SER A 42 19.80 13.55 -0.83
C SER A 42 18.53 14.06 -1.53
N TYR A 43 18.18 13.44 -2.66
CA TYR A 43 17.07 13.85 -3.53
C TYR A 43 15.90 12.85 -3.57
N PHE A 44 15.86 11.89 -2.63
CA PHE A 44 14.98 10.72 -2.67
C PHE A 44 13.50 11.09 -2.88
N THR A 45 12.99 12.02 -2.07
CA THR A 45 11.58 12.45 -2.17
C THR A 45 11.30 13.08 -3.52
N THR A 46 12.20 13.94 -4.02
CA THR A 46 12.02 14.61 -5.32
C THR A 46 12.03 13.59 -6.45
N ILE A 47 13.06 12.74 -6.51
CA ILE A 47 13.20 11.72 -7.56
C ILE A 47 12.01 10.77 -7.56
N THR A 48 11.65 10.21 -6.39
CA THR A 48 10.52 9.28 -6.32
C THR A 48 9.20 9.95 -6.64
N LYS A 49 8.98 11.19 -6.22
CA LYS A 49 7.78 11.95 -6.55
C LYS A 49 7.67 12.21 -8.06
N ASP A 50 8.75 12.66 -8.69
CA ASP A 50 8.76 13.00 -10.12
C ASP A 50 8.46 11.75 -10.95
N ILE A 51 9.18 10.66 -10.69
CA ILE A 51 8.93 9.37 -11.35
C ILE A 51 7.48 8.92 -11.13
N LEU A 52 6.99 8.90 -9.89
CA LEU A 52 5.63 8.42 -9.61
C LEU A 52 4.55 9.30 -10.25
N THR A 53 4.77 10.61 -10.33
CA THR A 53 3.83 11.55 -10.97
C THR A 53 3.78 11.35 -12.48
N GLU A 54 4.92 11.02 -13.09
CA GLU A 54 5.00 10.72 -14.52
C GLU A 54 4.45 9.32 -14.84
N SER A 55 4.84 8.30 -14.06
CA SER A 55 4.39 6.91 -14.26
C SER A 55 2.90 6.73 -13.95
N PHE A 56 2.36 7.47 -12.98
CA PHE A 56 1.00 7.31 -12.50
C PHE A 56 0.28 8.66 -12.42
N ALA A 57 -0.85 8.78 -13.12
CA ALA A 57 -1.76 9.92 -13.02
C ALA A 57 -2.59 9.91 -11.71
N ASP A 58 -1.97 9.58 -10.57
CA ASP A 58 -2.59 9.58 -9.24
C ASP A 58 -1.73 10.37 -8.23
N PRO A 59 -2.09 11.62 -7.91
CA PRO A 59 -1.27 12.49 -7.06
C PRO A 59 -1.15 11.99 -5.62
N LEU A 60 -2.05 11.12 -5.16
CA LEU A 60 -2.02 10.57 -3.80
C LEU A 60 -1.11 9.34 -3.67
N LEU A 61 -0.66 8.77 -4.79
CA LEU A 61 0.18 7.57 -4.80
C LEU A 61 1.48 7.79 -4.01
N THR A 62 2.18 8.89 -4.29
CA THR A 62 3.43 9.26 -3.63
C THR A 62 3.23 9.40 -2.12
N GLN A 63 2.13 10.01 -1.70
CA GLN A 63 1.78 10.20 -0.31
C GLN A 63 1.60 8.87 0.43
N PHE A 64 0.86 7.92 -0.15
CA PHE A 64 0.68 6.60 0.43
C PHE A 64 1.99 5.81 0.51
N LEU A 65 2.79 5.82 -0.55
CA LEU A 65 4.06 5.10 -0.56
C LEU A 65 5.03 5.68 0.49
N HIS A 66 5.14 7.00 0.58
CA HIS A 66 5.96 7.66 1.60
C HIS A 66 5.46 7.36 3.01
N ALA A 67 4.15 7.31 3.23
CA ALA A 67 3.56 6.89 4.50
C ALA A 67 3.90 5.42 4.83
N ILE A 68 3.83 4.51 3.86
CA ILE A 68 4.16 3.08 4.03
C ILE A 68 5.62 2.90 4.45
N ILE A 69 6.57 3.56 3.75
CA ILE A 69 7.99 3.53 4.11
C ILE A 69 8.21 4.04 5.54
N ALA A 70 7.52 5.12 5.90
CA ALA A 70 7.63 5.73 7.20
C ALA A 70 7.01 4.89 8.33
N ALA A 71 5.85 4.27 8.08
CA ALA A 71 5.21 3.35 9.02
C ALA A 71 6.15 2.19 9.36
N ARG A 72 6.80 1.62 8.33
CA ARG A 72 7.79 0.56 8.50
C ARG A 72 9.02 1.00 9.30
N SER A 73 9.51 2.21 9.01
CA SER A 73 10.75 2.73 9.63
C SER A 73 10.56 3.21 11.06
N LEU A 74 9.46 3.93 11.31
CA LEU A 74 9.18 4.58 12.59
C LEU A 74 8.40 3.69 13.55
N CYS A 75 7.61 2.74 13.04
CA CYS A 75 6.72 1.89 13.82
C CYS A 75 5.94 2.70 14.88
N PRO A 76 5.13 3.70 14.48
CA PRO A 76 4.43 4.55 15.43
C PRO A 76 3.50 3.70 16.32
N ARG A 77 3.64 3.81 17.65
CA ARG A 77 2.85 3.02 18.60
C ARG A 77 1.96 3.93 19.46
N GLY A 78 0.73 3.46 19.67
CA GLY A 78 -0.25 4.17 20.48
C GLY A 78 -0.89 5.38 19.77
N THR A 79 -1.98 5.86 20.35
CA THR A 79 -2.89 6.82 19.72
C THR A 79 -2.23 8.17 19.38
N THR A 80 -1.35 8.68 20.23
CA THR A 80 -0.72 10.00 20.05
C THR A 80 0.28 10.01 18.89
N GLU A 81 1.14 9.00 18.81
CA GLU A 81 2.12 8.87 17.72
C GLU A 81 1.42 8.66 16.38
N LEU A 82 0.37 7.83 16.35
CA LEU A 82 -0.44 7.63 15.15
C LEU A 82 -1.16 8.91 14.71
N ARG A 83 -1.69 9.71 15.65
CA ARG A 83 -2.29 11.00 15.32
C ARG A 83 -1.27 11.93 14.66
N ASN A 84 -0.08 12.05 15.25
CA ASN A 84 1.00 12.87 14.69
C ASN A 84 1.43 12.37 13.30
N PHE A 85 1.54 11.05 13.15
CA PHE A 85 1.84 10.39 11.88
C PHE A 85 0.79 10.76 10.82
N PHE A 86 -0.50 10.60 11.12
CA PHE A 86 -1.56 10.91 10.18
C PHE A 86 -1.66 12.41 9.86
N THR A 87 -1.46 13.29 10.85
CA THR A 87 -1.41 14.74 10.62
C THR A 87 -0.24 15.13 9.71
N TYR A 88 0.88 14.41 9.74
CA TYR A 88 2.00 14.68 8.86
C TYR A 88 1.75 14.22 7.42
N TYR A 89 1.31 12.98 7.26
CA TYR A 89 1.22 12.35 5.95
C TYR A 89 -0.10 12.59 5.23
N PHE A 90 -1.20 12.86 5.93
CA PHE A 90 -2.55 12.94 5.36
C PHE A 90 -3.19 14.31 5.60
N LEU A 91 -2.68 15.32 4.90
CA LEU A 91 -3.19 16.68 4.92
C LEU A 91 -4.41 16.84 4.01
N SER A 92 -5.27 17.80 4.36
CA SER A 92 -6.52 18.10 3.65
C SER A 92 -6.32 18.63 2.22
N ASP A 93 -5.14 19.17 1.89
CA ASP A 93 -4.91 19.92 0.65
C ASP A 93 -4.16 19.13 -0.44
N GLY A 94 -3.99 17.80 -0.27
CA GLY A 94 -3.29 16.96 -1.25
C GLY A 94 -1.80 17.28 -1.42
N GLU A 95 -1.24 18.16 -0.59
CA GLU A 95 0.17 18.49 -0.58
C GLU A 95 1.01 17.28 -0.15
N THR A 96 1.94 16.87 -1.02
CA THR A 96 2.95 15.87 -0.66
C THR A 96 4.04 16.55 0.17
N ARG A 97 4.08 16.27 1.47
CA ARG A 97 5.20 16.66 2.31
C ARG A 97 6.43 15.82 2.00
N PRO A 98 7.64 16.39 2.18
CA PRO A 98 8.85 15.59 2.11
C PRO A 98 8.83 14.48 3.16
N LEU A 99 9.59 13.41 2.95
CA LEU A 99 9.78 12.42 4.01
C LEU A 99 10.45 13.09 5.23
N PRO A 100 10.00 12.85 6.47
CA PRO A 100 10.68 13.28 7.68
C PRO A 100 12.14 12.86 7.67
N ARG A 101 13.01 13.65 8.31
CA ARG A 101 14.45 13.37 8.37
C ARG A 101 14.78 12.04 9.06
N CYS A 102 13.90 11.56 9.93
CA CYS A 102 14.06 10.29 10.65
C CYS A 102 13.67 9.05 9.82
N VAL A 103 13.10 9.21 8.62
CA VAL A 103 12.81 8.11 7.70
C VAL A 103 14.02 7.84 6.83
N LEU A 104 14.42 6.57 6.72
CA LEU A 104 15.55 6.15 5.89
C LEU A 104 15.29 6.44 4.41
N ARG A 105 16.33 6.89 3.71
CA ARG A 105 16.32 7.25 2.27
C ARG A 105 17.41 6.51 1.51
N ASP A 106 17.57 5.24 1.85
CA ASP A 106 18.61 4.39 1.32
C ASP A 106 18.10 3.50 0.16
N PRO A 107 19.00 2.79 -0.55
CA PRO A 107 18.58 1.86 -1.60
C PRO A 107 17.62 0.78 -1.11
N ALA A 108 17.67 0.37 0.15
CA ALA A 108 16.74 -0.62 0.72
C ALA A 108 15.31 -0.06 0.82
N SER A 109 15.17 1.23 1.15
CA SER A 109 13.89 1.92 1.17
C SER A 109 13.29 2.05 -0.23
N LEU A 110 14.13 2.29 -1.25
CA LEU A 110 13.73 2.27 -2.66
C LEU A 110 13.29 0.87 -3.10
N GLU A 111 14.09 -0.15 -2.80
CA GLU A 111 13.77 -1.55 -3.12
C GLU A 111 12.42 -1.95 -2.52
N TYR A 112 12.19 -1.61 -1.25
CA TYR A 112 10.93 -1.92 -0.59
C TYR A 112 9.76 -1.15 -1.21
N MET A 113 9.92 0.12 -1.60
CA MET A 113 8.90 0.87 -2.34
C MET A 113 8.53 0.19 -3.66
N VAL A 114 9.53 -0.30 -4.41
CA VAL A 114 9.33 -1.06 -5.65
C VAL A 114 8.57 -2.36 -5.39
N ARG A 115 8.92 -3.10 -4.32
CA ARG A 115 8.20 -4.33 -3.94
C ARG A 115 6.73 -4.06 -3.61
N VAL A 116 6.43 -2.99 -2.87
CA VAL A 116 5.05 -2.58 -2.56
C VAL A 116 4.27 -2.27 -3.83
N LEU A 117 4.84 -1.48 -4.73
CA LEU A 117 4.19 -1.16 -6.01
C LEU A 117 3.93 -2.40 -6.86
N ASN A 118 4.91 -3.29 -6.99
CA ASN A 118 4.75 -4.53 -7.72
C ASN A 118 3.64 -5.41 -7.12
N ALA A 119 3.57 -5.50 -5.79
CA ALA A 119 2.48 -6.21 -5.12
C ALA A 119 1.11 -5.56 -5.39
N VAL A 120 1.03 -4.23 -5.31
CA VAL A 120 -0.20 -3.49 -5.61
C VAL A 120 -0.64 -3.71 -7.05
N GLU A 121 0.24 -3.59 -8.04
CA GLU A 121 -0.09 -3.82 -9.44
C GLU A 121 -0.49 -5.28 -9.70
N PHE A 122 0.16 -6.25 -9.03
CA PHE A 122 -0.23 -7.66 -9.10
C PHE A 122 -1.66 -7.89 -8.62
N TYR A 123 -2.03 -7.32 -7.46
CA TYR A 123 -3.38 -7.47 -6.91
C TYR A 123 -4.42 -6.56 -7.57
N LEU A 124 -4.02 -5.53 -8.32
CA LEU A 124 -4.93 -4.55 -8.91
C LEU A 124 -5.92 -5.19 -9.89
N ALA A 125 -5.42 -6.02 -10.82
CA ALA A 125 -6.27 -6.74 -11.77
C ALA A 125 -7.27 -7.66 -11.05
N TYR A 126 -6.83 -8.30 -9.96
CA TYR A 126 -7.67 -9.17 -9.14
C TYR A 126 -8.76 -8.36 -8.40
N ALA A 127 -8.39 -7.24 -7.79
CA ALA A 127 -9.32 -6.34 -7.08
C ALA A 127 -10.42 -5.82 -8.02
N VAL A 128 -10.07 -5.38 -9.24
CA VAL A 128 -11.04 -4.96 -10.26
C VAL A 128 -12.01 -6.10 -10.61
N ARG A 129 -11.49 -7.32 -10.80
CA ARG A 129 -12.31 -8.49 -11.13
C ARG A 129 -13.27 -8.88 -10.00
N ILE A 130 -12.82 -8.87 -8.75
CA ILE A 130 -13.66 -9.15 -7.58
C ILE A 130 -14.77 -8.11 -7.51
N TRP A 131 -14.44 -6.83 -7.63
CA TRP A 131 -15.43 -5.76 -7.54
C TRP A 131 -16.49 -5.86 -8.65
N GLY A 132 -16.07 -6.17 -9.88
CA GLY A 132 -16.99 -6.45 -10.98
C GLY A 132 -17.92 -7.62 -10.69
N SER A 133 -17.45 -8.64 -9.95
CA SER A 133 -18.25 -9.82 -9.59
C SER A 133 -19.23 -9.55 -8.43
N VAL A 134 -18.84 -8.72 -7.45
CA VAL A 134 -19.71 -8.28 -6.33
C VAL A 134 -20.92 -7.48 -6.83
N ARG A 135 -20.82 -6.82 -7.99
CA ARG A 135 -21.97 -6.15 -8.64
C ARG A 135 -22.98 -7.13 -9.24
N VAL A 136 -22.51 -8.26 -9.77
CA VAL A 136 -23.35 -9.24 -10.48
C VAL A 136 -24.08 -10.15 -9.49
N PHE A 137 -23.45 -10.45 -8.37
CA PHE A 137 -24.04 -11.25 -7.32
C PHE A 137 -24.28 -10.33 -6.11
N HIS A 138 -25.54 -10.00 -5.83
CA HIS A 138 -26.00 -9.39 -4.56
C HIS A 138 -25.64 -10.29 -3.36
N THR A 139 -24.36 -10.50 -3.13
CA THR A 139 -23.88 -11.57 -2.28
C THR A 139 -23.69 -11.00 -0.89
N PRO A 140 -24.48 -11.46 0.11
CA PRO A 140 -24.32 -11.02 1.49
C PRO A 140 -23.02 -11.54 2.14
N LEU A 141 -22.19 -12.28 1.39
CA LEU A 141 -21.01 -12.98 1.91
C LEU A 141 -19.93 -12.03 2.47
N PHE A 142 -19.85 -10.78 2.00
CA PHE A 142 -18.76 -9.87 2.38
C PHE A 142 -19.15 -8.82 3.44
N CYS A 143 -20.44 -8.73 3.82
CA CYS A 143 -20.97 -7.66 4.68
C CYS A 143 -21.95 -8.15 5.75
N LYS A 144 -21.82 -9.37 6.28
CA LYS A 144 -22.78 -9.96 7.25
C LYS A 144 -23.05 -9.12 8.51
N ASN A 145 -22.13 -8.23 8.91
CA ASN A 145 -22.23 -7.44 10.15
C ASN A 145 -22.44 -5.93 9.91
N SER A 146 -22.61 -5.49 8.66
CA SER A 146 -22.96 -4.09 8.39
C SER A 146 -24.48 -3.94 8.41
N PRO A 147 -25.03 -2.88 9.06
CA PRO A 147 -26.48 -2.69 9.11
C PRO A 147 -27.04 -2.67 7.69
N PRO A 148 -28.21 -3.31 7.44
CA PRO A 148 -28.84 -3.31 6.15
C PRO A 148 -29.27 -1.88 5.84
N VAL A 149 -28.46 -1.15 5.06
CA VAL A 149 -28.90 0.11 4.48
C VAL A 149 -30.03 -0.27 3.52
N SER A 150 -31.21 0.31 3.74
CA SER A 150 -32.36 0.18 2.84
C SER A 150 -31.90 0.43 1.41
N TYR A 151 -31.83 -0.64 0.62
CA TYR A 151 -31.44 -0.62 -0.78
C TYR A 151 -32.60 -0.07 -1.60
N THR A 152 -32.67 1.26 -1.68
CA THR A 152 -33.34 1.91 -2.79
C THR A 152 -32.25 2.34 -3.78
N PRO A 153 -32.24 1.82 -5.01
CA PRO A 153 -31.35 2.30 -6.07
C PRO A 153 -31.91 3.62 -6.58
N ALA A 154 -31.87 4.64 -5.74
CA ALA A 154 -32.29 5.99 -6.08
C ALA A 154 -31.37 6.93 -5.31
N SER A 155 -30.47 7.58 -6.06
CA SER A 155 -29.46 8.55 -5.62
C SER A 155 -28.21 8.00 -4.92
N ASP A 156 -27.10 8.13 -5.66
CA ASP A 156 -25.78 8.59 -5.20
C ASP A 156 -24.66 7.56 -4.86
N SER A 157 -23.68 7.54 -5.78
CA SER A 157 -22.25 7.18 -5.67
C SER A 157 -21.78 5.72 -5.86
N TRP A 158 -22.65 4.71 -5.85
CA TRP A 158 -22.23 3.30 -6.05
C TRP A 158 -22.36 2.76 -7.47
N SER A 159 -22.94 3.54 -8.40
CA SER A 159 -23.19 3.12 -9.79
C SER A 159 -21.92 3.06 -10.66
N ASP A 160 -20.86 3.77 -10.30
CA ASP A 160 -19.67 3.91 -11.15
C ASP A 160 -18.63 2.83 -10.83
N PRO A 161 -18.17 2.04 -11.82
CA PRO A 161 -17.14 1.04 -11.59
C PRO A 161 -15.89 1.75 -11.02
N PRO A 162 -15.21 1.17 -10.02
CA PRO A 162 -14.09 1.82 -9.41
C PRO A 162 -12.96 1.92 -10.43
N THR A 163 -12.39 3.12 -10.54
CA THR A 163 -11.29 3.38 -11.46
C THR A 163 -10.03 2.67 -10.97
N TRP A 164 -9.08 2.43 -11.89
CA TRP A 164 -7.78 1.84 -11.55
C TRP A 164 -7.06 2.61 -10.43
N PRO A 165 -6.99 3.96 -10.44
CA PRO A 165 -6.46 4.74 -9.32
C PRO A 165 -7.19 4.47 -7.99
N ARG A 166 -8.53 4.35 -8.01
CA ARG A 166 -9.31 4.10 -6.79
C ARG A 166 -8.98 2.75 -6.17
N MET A 167 -8.92 1.69 -6.96
CA MET A 167 -8.55 0.35 -6.49
C MET A 167 -7.08 0.29 -6.03
N ARG A 168 -6.18 1.00 -6.72
CA ARG A 168 -4.77 1.14 -6.30
C ARG A 168 -4.66 1.77 -4.92
N ARG A 169 -5.38 2.87 -4.66
CA ARG A 169 -5.41 3.51 -3.33
C ARG A 169 -5.98 2.60 -2.26
N ALA A 170 -7.00 1.79 -2.57
CA ALA A 170 -7.52 0.80 -1.62
C ALA A 170 -6.45 -0.24 -1.23
N LEU A 171 -5.71 -0.77 -2.20
CA LEU A 171 -4.60 -1.70 -1.93
C LEU A 171 -3.47 -1.05 -1.11
N LEU A 172 -3.13 0.21 -1.39
CA LEU A 172 -2.13 0.95 -0.62
C LEU A 172 -2.58 1.22 0.83
N ARG A 173 -3.88 1.49 1.05
CA ARG A 173 -4.44 1.61 2.40
C ARG A 173 -4.33 0.29 3.17
N ILE A 174 -4.62 -0.83 2.51
CA ILE A 174 -4.45 -2.17 3.10
C ILE A 174 -2.97 -2.41 3.46
N GLN A 175 -2.03 -2.09 2.56
CA GLN A 175 -0.61 -2.22 2.84
C GLN A 175 -0.18 -1.34 4.02
N LEU A 176 -0.63 -0.08 4.07
CA LEU A 176 -0.34 0.83 5.18
C LEU A 176 -0.92 0.32 6.50
N TYR A 177 -2.15 -0.20 6.48
CA TYR A 177 -2.76 -0.85 7.62
C TYR A 177 -1.92 -2.03 8.11
N ALA A 178 -1.40 -2.87 7.20
CA ALA A 178 -0.53 -3.98 7.56
C ALA A 178 0.79 -3.50 8.20
N GLU A 179 1.45 -2.47 7.66
CA GLU A 179 2.70 -1.95 8.26
C GLU A 179 2.50 -1.32 9.65
N LEU A 180 1.32 -0.73 9.90
CA LEU A 180 0.99 -0.09 11.17
C LEU A 180 0.54 -1.09 12.25
N PHE A 181 -0.14 -2.18 11.87
CA PHE A 181 -0.84 -3.04 12.83
C PHE A 181 -0.47 -4.54 12.74
N HIS A 182 0.24 -4.99 11.70
CA HIS A 182 0.55 -6.41 11.46
C HIS A 182 2.06 -6.62 11.24
N GLN A 183 2.89 -6.20 12.21
CA GLN A 183 4.33 -6.36 12.06
C GLN A 183 4.77 -7.83 12.26
N PRO A 184 5.79 -8.28 11.50
CA PRO A 184 6.32 -9.63 11.63
C PRO A 184 6.93 -9.83 13.03
N GLY A 185 6.25 -10.61 13.86
CA GLY A 185 6.64 -10.87 15.25
C GLY A 185 5.45 -10.91 16.22
N ASP A 186 4.34 -10.24 15.88
CA ASP A 186 3.09 -10.28 16.65
C ASP A 186 2.25 -11.52 16.30
N ALA A 187 2.84 -12.70 16.48
CA ALA A 187 2.14 -13.99 16.31
C ALA A 187 1.15 -14.30 17.47
N SER A 188 0.88 -13.33 18.35
CA SER A 188 -0.03 -13.50 19.49
C SER A 188 -1.48 -13.15 19.20
N LEU A 189 -1.82 -12.72 17.98
CA LEU A 189 -3.21 -12.46 17.60
C LEU A 189 -3.83 -13.73 17.01
N SER A 190 -4.28 -14.57 17.95
CA SER A 190 -5.46 -15.45 17.92
C SER A 190 -5.97 -15.98 16.56
N ASN A 191 -6.21 -17.30 16.53
CA ASN A 191 -6.91 -18.07 15.49
C ASN A 191 -8.38 -17.67 15.22
N GLU A 192 -8.79 -16.43 15.48
CA GLU A 192 -10.11 -15.93 15.12
C GLU A 192 -10.02 -15.08 13.85
N PRO A 193 -10.94 -15.26 12.89
CA PRO A 193 -10.91 -14.53 11.63
C PRO A 193 -11.11 -13.03 11.89
N ASP A 194 -10.03 -12.28 11.72
CA ASP A 194 -9.99 -10.86 11.34
C ASP A 194 -11.14 -10.00 11.89
N GLU A 195 -11.02 -9.58 13.15
CA GLU A 195 -11.70 -8.37 13.60
C GLU A 195 -11.01 -7.15 12.96
N TRP A 196 -11.30 -6.90 11.68
CA TRP A 196 -11.04 -5.62 10.97
C TRP A 196 -11.56 -4.39 11.76
N GLU A 197 -12.53 -4.64 12.65
CA GLU A 197 -13.13 -3.70 13.60
C GLU A 197 -12.76 -4.04 15.05
N THR A 198 -11.55 -4.57 15.28
CA THR A 198 -10.99 -4.69 16.64
C THR A 198 -11.23 -3.35 17.34
N GLN A 199 -11.83 -3.38 18.53
CA GLN A 199 -12.32 -2.16 19.18
C GLN A 199 -11.22 -1.17 19.59
N ALA A 200 -9.96 -1.50 19.31
CA ALA A 200 -8.78 -0.68 19.54
C ALA A 200 -8.96 0.72 18.95
N SER A 201 -8.65 1.71 19.78
CA SER A 201 -8.82 3.13 19.46
C SER A 201 -8.00 3.56 18.24
N GLU A 202 -6.86 2.91 18.02
CA GLU A 202 -5.89 3.14 16.96
C GLU A 202 -6.41 2.71 15.59
N ILE A 203 -7.07 1.54 15.53
CA ILE A 203 -7.65 1.01 14.29
C ILE A 203 -8.87 1.84 13.90
N LYS A 204 -9.70 2.23 14.88
CA LYS A 204 -10.78 3.21 14.68
C LYS A 204 -10.25 4.55 14.19
N LEU A 205 -9.13 5.02 14.75
CA LEU A 205 -8.48 6.26 14.33
C LEU A 205 -7.98 6.19 12.87
N PHE A 206 -7.43 5.04 12.45
CA PHE A 206 -6.99 4.85 11.07
C PHE A 206 -8.17 4.82 10.08
N TRP A 207 -9.17 3.95 10.33
CA TRP A 207 -10.29 3.77 9.42
C TRP A 207 -11.25 4.96 9.40
N GLY A 208 -11.40 5.68 10.52
CA GLY A 208 -12.24 6.88 10.62
C GLY A 208 -11.78 8.06 9.75
N ARG A 209 -10.63 7.95 9.06
CA ARG A 209 -10.15 8.94 8.10
C ARG A 209 -10.73 8.78 6.70
N TYR A 210 -11.31 7.63 6.40
CA TYR A 210 -11.84 7.30 5.08
C TYR A 210 -13.37 7.28 5.12
N ASP A 211 -14.00 7.57 3.99
CA ASP A 211 -15.45 7.47 3.92
C ASP A 211 -15.92 6.00 3.96
N LEU A 212 -17.23 5.82 4.16
CA LEU A 212 -17.83 4.49 4.27
C LEU A 212 -17.61 3.63 3.02
N VAL A 213 -17.53 4.25 1.84
CA VAL A 213 -17.37 3.55 0.57
C VAL A 213 -15.93 3.06 0.43
N GLU A 214 -14.96 3.92 0.68
CA GLU A 214 -13.53 3.58 0.67
C GLU A 214 -13.19 2.48 1.70
N MET A 215 -13.78 2.56 2.91
CA MET A 215 -13.60 1.52 3.91
C MET A 215 -14.17 0.17 3.45
N ARG A 216 -15.36 0.17 2.83
CA ARG A 216 -15.98 -1.04 2.28
C ARG A 216 -15.15 -1.64 1.14
N GLU A 217 -14.59 -0.80 0.27
CA GLU A 217 -13.68 -1.22 -0.80
C GLU A 217 -12.48 -1.98 -0.24
N CYS A 218 -11.81 -1.38 0.74
CA CYS A 218 -10.64 -1.99 1.37
C CYS A 218 -11.03 -3.32 2.05
N LYS A 219 -12.16 -3.36 2.77
CA LYS A 219 -12.64 -4.57 3.45
C LYS A 219 -12.94 -5.70 2.46
N CYS A 220 -13.65 -5.42 1.36
CA CYS A 220 -13.95 -6.41 0.33
C CYS A 220 -12.68 -6.97 -0.32
N ILE A 221 -11.73 -6.09 -0.68
CA ILE A 221 -10.46 -6.50 -1.29
C ILE A 221 -9.64 -7.34 -0.30
N TYR A 222 -9.52 -6.89 0.95
CA TYR A 222 -8.77 -7.59 1.99
C TYR A 222 -9.29 -9.01 2.22
N ILE A 223 -10.62 -9.16 2.42
CA ILE A 223 -11.24 -10.48 2.62
C ILE A 223 -10.98 -11.38 1.40
N ALA A 224 -11.12 -10.85 0.19
CA ALA A 224 -10.92 -11.65 -1.00
C ALA A 224 -9.45 -12.10 -1.16
N ILE A 225 -8.49 -11.23 -0.84
CA ILE A 225 -7.07 -11.58 -0.81
C ILE A 225 -6.83 -12.65 0.27
N ALA A 226 -7.32 -12.45 1.50
CA ALA A 226 -7.16 -13.41 2.60
C ALA A 226 -7.73 -14.79 2.27
N LEU A 227 -8.93 -14.85 1.65
CA LEU A 227 -9.54 -16.10 1.21
C LEU A 227 -8.74 -16.78 0.09
N SER A 228 -8.20 -16.01 -0.87
CA SER A 228 -7.41 -16.56 -1.97
C SER A 228 -6.09 -17.18 -1.47
N VAL A 229 -5.41 -16.51 -0.54
CA VAL A 229 -4.17 -17.00 0.08
C VAL A 229 -4.45 -18.19 1.00
N GLY A 230 -5.52 -18.13 1.80
CA GLY A 230 -5.95 -19.22 2.69
C GLY A 230 -6.27 -20.51 1.93
N HIS A 231 -6.91 -20.40 0.77
CA HIS A 231 -7.15 -21.54 -0.13
C HIS A 231 -5.84 -22.16 -0.65
N GLU A 232 -4.84 -21.37 -1.04
CA GLU A 232 -3.55 -21.93 -1.49
C GLU A 232 -2.81 -22.72 -0.39
N THR A 233 -2.86 -22.27 0.86
CA THR A 233 -2.25 -22.99 2.00
C THR A 233 -2.97 -24.30 2.34
N TYR A 234 -4.29 -24.37 2.18
CA TYR A 234 -5.05 -25.58 2.51
C TYR A 234 -4.81 -26.72 1.50
N TYR A 235 -4.61 -26.39 0.22
CA TYR A 235 -4.35 -27.38 -0.84
C TYR A 235 -2.86 -27.77 -0.99
N LYS A 236 -1.94 -27.07 -0.31
CA LYS A 236 -0.51 -27.42 -0.27
C LYS A 236 -0.11 -28.30 0.92
N LYS A 237 -1.03 -28.70 1.80
CA LYS A 237 -0.74 -29.76 2.78
C LYS A 237 -0.57 -31.09 2.03
N PRO A 238 0.61 -31.74 2.07
CA PRO A 238 0.74 -33.07 1.50
C PRO A 238 -0.21 -34.01 2.23
N LEU A 239 -0.98 -34.79 1.48
CA LEU A 239 -1.69 -35.96 1.98
C LEU A 239 -0.64 -36.93 2.55
N THR A 240 -0.31 -36.78 3.83
CA THR A 240 0.29 -37.86 4.59
C THR A 240 -0.72 -38.98 4.61
N GLN A 241 -0.49 -39.98 3.76
CA GLN A 241 -1.15 -41.27 3.77
C GLN A 241 -1.13 -41.82 5.20
N THR A 242 -2.29 -41.84 5.85
CA THR A 242 -2.56 -42.78 6.92
C THR A 242 -2.49 -44.17 6.29
N LYS A 243 -1.36 -44.87 6.51
CA LYS A 243 -1.36 -46.32 6.49
C LYS A 243 -2.13 -46.76 7.72
N GLU A 244 -3.32 -47.30 7.50
CA GLU A 244 -3.98 -48.16 8.47
C GLU A 244 -3.19 -49.48 8.55
N ASP A 245 -3.03 -49.97 9.78
CA ASP A 245 -2.43 -51.26 10.14
C ASP A 245 -3.21 -52.46 9.59
#